data_AF-B5YNM4-F1
#
_entry.id   AF-B5YNM4-F1
#
_cell.length_a   1.000
_cell.length_b   1.000
_cell.length_c   1.000
_cell.angle_alpha   90.00
_cell.angle_beta   90.00
_cell.angle_gamma   90.00
#
_symmetry.space_group_name_H-M   'P 1'
#
loop_
_entity.id
_entity.type
_entity.pdbx_description
1 polymer ?
#
loop_
_entity_poly.entity_id
_entity_poly.type
_entity_poly.pdbx_seq_one_letter_code
_entity_poly.pdbx_strand_id
1 'polypeptide(L)'
;MTKDAEAVVDCPPAAADVASSHTANAEPAEDALEEVAIDDIIEEKKIDMPDVEVGGSNGDAVIAINKKDANANTANNDTSDSSIAAIAPSTEDQASTLSKWLLLYLTPLLKLGGTQILTASDVGPPSKCDRAHHCYSSVQEQWLKEVERTRLLNEKGRLLHEEKLAKIDGADFKSEKIGQYVPKVPSLAKVLWHAFGYWRIWYAILLYIISALLQFLPVLILNDLVRYFQMGSPDNFNALLFHPWGDVVGLFIFPLI
;
A
#
# COMPACT_ATOMS: atom_id res chain seq x y z
N MET A 1 21.48 58.98 -13.06
CA MET A 1 20.21 59.22 -12.33
C MET A 1 19.17 58.29 -12.91
N THR A 2 19.18 57.07 -12.40
CA THR A 2 18.30 55.96 -12.77
C THR A 2 16.94 56.18 -12.14
N LYS A 3 15.88 56.09 -12.95
CA LYS A 3 14.49 56.09 -12.49
C LYS A 3 14.03 54.65 -12.34
N ASP A 4 13.61 54.31 -11.13
CA ASP A 4 13.04 53.03 -10.75
C ASP A 4 11.66 52.85 -11.36
N ALA A 5 11.38 51.62 -11.82
CA ALA A 5 10.10 51.19 -12.33
C ALA A 5 9.45 50.26 -11.30
N GLU A 6 8.41 50.74 -10.63
CA GLU A 6 7.49 49.94 -9.82
C GLU A 6 6.52 49.20 -10.75
N ALA A 7 6.52 47.86 -10.66
CA ALA A 7 5.51 47.02 -11.29
C ALA A 7 4.35 46.80 -10.31
N VAL A 8 3.18 47.36 -10.66
CA VAL A 8 1.89 47.16 -10.01
C VAL A 8 1.36 45.77 -10.38
N VAL A 9 1.12 44.93 -9.38
CA VAL A 9 0.48 43.61 -9.53
C VAL A 9 -1.03 43.80 -9.40
N ASP A 10 -1.72 43.75 -10.54
CA ASP A 10 -3.18 43.72 -10.62
C ASP A 10 -3.71 42.31 -10.28
N CYS A 11 -4.45 42.20 -9.17
CA CYS A 11 -5.27 41.04 -8.86
C CYS A 11 -6.65 41.18 -9.52
N PRO A 12 -7.15 40.20 -10.27
CA PRO A 12 -8.51 40.25 -10.81
C PRO A 12 -9.57 39.99 -9.72
N PRO A 13 -10.77 40.61 -9.86
CA PRO A 13 -11.83 40.55 -8.85
C PRO A 13 -12.54 39.19 -8.82
N ALA A 14 -12.94 38.80 -7.61
CA ALA A 14 -13.78 37.66 -7.32
C ALA A 14 -15.16 37.81 -7.99
N ALA A 15 -15.42 36.99 -9.00
CA ALA A 15 -16.76 36.80 -9.55
C ALA A 15 -17.50 35.78 -8.67
N ALA A 16 -18.44 36.29 -7.89
CA ALA A 16 -19.56 35.54 -7.36
C ALA A 16 -20.54 35.24 -8.49
N ASP A 17 -20.96 33.98 -8.60
CA ASP A 17 -22.25 33.48 -9.10
C ASP A 17 -22.06 32.12 -9.78
N VAL A 18 -22.29 31.05 -9.01
CA VAL A 18 -22.69 29.77 -9.58
C VAL A 18 -23.94 29.32 -8.82
N ALA A 19 -25.07 29.59 -9.45
CA ALA A 19 -26.36 29.05 -9.09
C ALA A 19 -26.27 27.51 -9.08
N SER A 20 -26.49 26.93 -7.90
CA SER A 20 -26.68 25.51 -7.71
C SER A 20 -28.07 25.12 -8.23
N SER A 21 -28.15 24.73 -9.50
CA SER A 21 -29.27 23.95 -10.01
C SER A 21 -28.93 22.47 -9.82
N HIS A 22 -29.48 21.88 -8.76
CA HIS A 22 -29.58 20.43 -8.59
C HIS A 22 -30.35 19.83 -9.77
N THR A 23 -29.63 19.39 -10.80
CA THR A 23 -30.13 18.39 -11.73
C THR A 23 -30.07 17.05 -11.03
N ALA A 24 -31.24 16.50 -10.74
CA ALA A 24 -31.44 15.14 -10.30
C ALA A 24 -30.74 14.19 -11.28
N ASN A 25 -29.59 13.65 -10.86
CA ASN A 25 -29.05 12.45 -11.46
C ASN A 25 -30.02 11.32 -11.09
N ALA A 26 -30.84 10.93 -12.05
CA ALA A 26 -31.56 9.68 -12.00
C ALA A 26 -30.51 8.57 -11.84
N GLU A 27 -30.52 7.92 -10.69
CA GLU A 27 -29.91 6.61 -10.49
C GLU A 27 -30.37 5.71 -11.65
N PRO A 28 -29.46 5.21 -12.50
CA PRO A 28 -29.79 4.06 -13.30
C PRO A 28 -30.04 2.93 -12.31
N ALA A 29 -31.24 2.36 -12.36
CA ALA A 29 -31.62 1.18 -11.62
C ALA A 29 -30.46 0.18 -11.66
N GLU A 30 -29.88 -0.07 -10.49
CA GLU A 30 -29.04 -1.24 -10.26
C GLU A 30 -29.95 -2.45 -10.40
N ASP A 31 -30.18 -2.84 -11.65
CA ASP A 31 -30.63 -4.18 -11.98
C ASP A 31 -29.62 -5.11 -11.32
N ALA A 32 -30.17 -5.98 -10.47
CA ALA A 32 -29.51 -7.06 -9.77
C ALA A 32 -28.75 -7.93 -10.77
N LEU A 33 -27.55 -7.48 -11.14
CA LEU A 33 -26.49 -8.32 -11.61
C LEU A 33 -26.06 -9.12 -10.39
N GLU A 34 -26.64 -10.30 -10.30
CA GLU A 34 -26.02 -11.51 -9.78
C GLU A 34 -24.49 -11.34 -9.85
N GLU A 35 -23.89 -10.92 -8.72
CA GLU A 35 -22.46 -11.11 -8.45
C GLU A 35 -22.27 -12.63 -8.41
N VAL A 36 -22.23 -13.26 -9.59
CA VAL A 36 -21.65 -14.57 -9.76
C VAL A 36 -20.24 -14.41 -9.26
N ALA A 37 -19.95 -14.96 -8.08
CA ALA A 37 -18.67 -14.92 -7.40
C ALA A 37 -17.54 -15.11 -8.42
N ILE A 38 -16.95 -13.99 -8.88
CA ILE A 38 -15.87 -14.01 -9.87
C ILE A 38 -14.60 -14.57 -9.24
N ASP A 39 -14.53 -14.56 -7.91
CA ASP A 39 -13.41 -15.11 -7.15
C ASP A 39 -13.31 -16.63 -7.29
N ASP A 40 -14.40 -17.37 -7.51
CA ASP A 40 -14.38 -18.83 -7.65
C ASP A 40 -13.95 -19.32 -9.04
N ILE A 41 -13.93 -18.47 -10.07
CA ILE A 41 -13.56 -18.86 -11.45
C ILE A 41 -12.09 -18.53 -11.77
N ILE A 42 -11.43 -17.70 -10.95
CA ILE A 42 -10.04 -17.29 -11.17
C ILE A 42 -9.02 -18.24 -10.50
N GLU A 43 -9.47 -19.19 -9.68
CA GLU A 43 -8.55 -20.05 -8.92
C GLU A 43 -7.88 -21.20 -9.71
N GLU A 44 -8.36 -21.58 -10.92
CA GLU A 44 -7.82 -22.78 -11.60
C GLU A 44 -7.11 -22.56 -12.94
N LYS A 45 -7.13 -21.36 -13.54
CA LYS A 45 -6.30 -21.12 -14.73
C LYS A 45 -4.93 -20.59 -14.30
N LYS A 46 -4.07 -21.49 -13.84
CA LYS A 46 -2.62 -21.30 -13.79
C LYS A 46 -2.13 -21.07 -15.22
N ILE A 47 -2.27 -19.83 -15.70
CA ILE A 47 -1.68 -19.39 -16.95
C ILE A 47 -0.18 -19.40 -16.67
N ASP A 48 0.52 -20.36 -17.26
CA ASP A 48 1.97 -20.29 -17.37
C ASP A 48 2.28 -18.95 -18.06
N MET A 49 2.72 -17.97 -17.28
CA MET A 49 3.20 -16.72 -17.83
C MET A 49 4.35 -17.08 -18.76
N PRO A 50 4.31 -16.68 -20.04
CA PRO A 50 5.51 -16.78 -20.87
C PRO A 50 6.60 -15.97 -20.16
N ASP A 51 7.79 -16.54 -20.04
CA ASP A 51 8.96 -15.83 -19.52
C ASP A 51 9.15 -14.55 -20.34
N VAL A 52 8.64 -13.43 -19.82
CA VAL A 52 8.89 -12.11 -20.38
C VAL A 52 10.32 -11.80 -19.99
N GLU A 53 11.25 -12.18 -20.87
CA GLU A 53 12.58 -11.61 -20.87
C GLU A 53 12.40 -10.09 -20.95
N VAL A 54 12.61 -9.41 -19.82
CA VAL A 54 12.62 -7.96 -19.73
C VAL A 54 13.89 -7.50 -20.45
N GLY A 55 13.78 -7.44 -21.78
CA GLY A 55 14.80 -6.90 -22.67
C GLY A 55 15.03 -5.44 -22.34
N GLY A 56 16.21 -5.16 -21.78
CA GLY A 56 16.71 -3.80 -21.64
C GLY A 56 16.72 -3.11 -23.00
N SER A 57 16.04 -1.96 -23.04
CA SER A 57 16.07 -1.03 -24.17
C SER A 57 17.50 -0.56 -24.41
N ASN A 58 18.14 -1.07 -25.46
CA ASN A 58 19.15 -0.35 -26.21
C ASN A 58 18.72 -0.32 -27.68
N GLY A 59 18.76 0.89 -28.25
CA GLY A 59 18.34 1.17 -29.61
C GLY A 59 19.23 0.54 -30.68
N ASP A 60 18.61 0.47 -31.85
CA ASP A 60 19.16 0.39 -33.21
C ASP A 60 20.05 -0.80 -33.59
N ALA A 61 19.48 -1.57 -34.52
CA ALA A 61 20.04 -1.98 -35.82
C ALA A 61 19.73 -3.45 -36.12
N VAL A 62 18.80 -3.61 -37.06
CA VAL A 62 18.52 -4.85 -37.78
C VAL A 62 19.81 -5.38 -38.43
N ILE A 63 20.33 -6.49 -37.91
CA ILE A 63 21.23 -7.37 -38.67
C ILE A 63 20.70 -8.80 -38.51
N ALA A 64 20.15 -9.33 -39.60
CA ALA A 64 19.82 -10.74 -39.74
C ALA A 64 21.12 -11.55 -39.79
N ILE A 65 21.32 -12.49 -38.85
CA ILE A 65 22.37 -13.52 -38.95
C ILE A 65 21.78 -14.89 -38.65
N ASN A 66 22.11 -15.79 -39.57
CA ASN A 66 21.77 -17.20 -39.62
C ASN A 66 22.11 -17.96 -38.33
N LYS A 67 21.18 -18.85 -38.00
CA LYS A 67 21.35 -19.93 -37.03
C LYS A 67 22.15 -21.06 -37.68
N LYS A 68 23.44 -21.18 -37.35
CA LYS A 68 24.12 -22.49 -37.27
C LYS A 68 25.48 -22.38 -36.61
N ASP A 69 25.72 -23.42 -35.81
CA ASP A 69 27.00 -23.91 -35.30
C ASP A 69 27.45 -23.39 -33.92
N ALA A 70 27.42 -24.34 -32.99
CA ALA A 70 28.10 -24.33 -31.73
C ALA A 70 29.61 -24.18 -31.93
N ASN A 71 30.25 -23.23 -31.23
CA ASN A 71 31.62 -23.41 -30.74
C ASN A 71 31.95 -22.38 -29.64
N ALA A 72 32.88 -22.80 -28.80
CA ALA A 72 33.43 -22.14 -27.63
C ALA A 72 33.93 -20.70 -27.82
N ASN A 73 34.15 -20.07 -26.66
CA ASN A 73 34.89 -18.83 -26.41
C ASN A 73 34.17 -17.51 -26.69
N THR A 74 33.37 -17.09 -25.70
CA THR A 74 33.15 -15.66 -25.43
C THR A 74 33.56 -15.39 -23.99
N ALA A 75 34.88 -15.27 -23.78
CA ALA A 75 35.45 -14.51 -22.70
C ALA A 75 35.38 -13.04 -23.13
N ASN A 76 34.34 -12.32 -22.73
CA ASN A 76 34.25 -10.87 -22.87
C ASN A 76 33.81 -10.26 -21.55
N ASN A 77 34.81 -9.69 -20.86
CA ASN A 77 34.75 -8.51 -20.00
C ASN A 77 33.36 -8.07 -19.50
N ASP A 78 32.86 -8.74 -18.47
CA ASP A 78 32.19 -8.04 -17.37
C ASP A 78 33.24 -7.76 -16.29
N THR A 79 34.05 -6.72 -16.55
CA THR A 79 34.73 -5.97 -15.49
C THR A 79 33.73 -4.99 -14.88
N SER A 80 32.54 -5.47 -14.53
CA SER A 80 31.67 -4.84 -13.55
C SER A 80 32.26 -5.16 -12.18
N ASP A 81 33.31 -4.40 -11.89
CA ASP A 81 33.97 -4.19 -10.60
C ASP A 81 33.40 -5.06 -9.48
N SER A 82 33.99 -6.26 -9.34
CA SER A 82 33.74 -7.23 -8.27
C SER A 82 34.30 -6.75 -6.92
N SER A 83 34.19 -5.44 -6.68
CA SER A 83 34.28 -4.79 -5.39
C SER A 83 32.88 -4.35 -4.95
N ILE A 84 31.87 -5.22 -5.16
CA ILE A 84 30.79 -5.39 -4.18
C ILE A 84 31.46 -5.88 -2.90
N ALA A 85 32.22 -4.99 -2.25
CA ALA A 85 32.71 -5.14 -0.90
C ALA A 85 31.50 -5.57 -0.11
N ALA A 86 31.53 -6.80 0.40
CA ALA A 86 30.40 -7.47 1.03
C ALA A 86 29.65 -6.46 1.90
N ILE A 87 28.56 -5.91 1.35
CA ILE A 87 27.88 -4.78 1.97
C ILE A 87 27.36 -5.32 3.28
N ALA A 88 27.94 -4.84 4.38
CA ALA A 88 27.62 -5.34 5.70
C ALA A 88 26.09 -5.34 5.86
N PRO A 89 25.49 -6.44 6.34
CA PRO A 89 24.04 -6.49 6.49
C PRO A 89 23.60 -5.35 7.39
N SER A 90 22.44 -4.74 7.08
CA SER A 90 21.88 -3.68 7.94
C SER A 90 21.80 -4.18 9.38
N THR A 91 22.17 -3.32 10.33
CA THR A 91 22.11 -3.62 11.77
C THR A 91 20.69 -3.92 12.21
N GLU A 92 19.71 -3.28 11.58
CA GLU A 92 18.29 -3.54 11.79
C GLU A 92 17.91 -4.97 11.36
N ASP A 93 18.39 -5.44 10.21
CA ASP A 93 18.08 -6.79 9.71
C ASP A 93 18.63 -7.89 10.64
N GLN A 94 19.73 -7.62 11.33
CA GLN A 94 20.36 -8.53 12.28
C GLN A 94 19.76 -8.46 13.69
N ALA A 95 18.93 -7.46 13.98
CA ALA A 95 18.38 -7.23 15.31
C ALA A 95 17.29 -8.27 15.66
N SER A 96 17.27 -8.69 16.92
CA SER A 96 16.18 -9.49 17.47
C SER A 96 14.87 -8.70 17.51
N THR A 97 13.72 -9.39 17.55
CA THR A 97 12.40 -8.74 17.60
C THR A 97 12.27 -7.74 18.75
N LEU A 98 12.79 -8.09 19.94
CA LEU A 98 12.80 -7.18 21.09
C LEU A 98 13.69 -5.95 20.84
N SER A 99 14.83 -6.14 20.18
CA SER A 99 15.73 -5.03 19.81
C SER A 99 15.09 -4.11 18.77
N LYS A 100 14.32 -4.66 17.82
CA LYS A 100 13.52 -3.85 16.87
C LYS A 100 12.41 -3.08 17.58
N TRP A 101 11.71 -3.73 18.51
CA TRP A 101 10.62 -3.11 19.25
C TRP A 101 11.09 -1.97 20.16
N LEU A 102 12.20 -2.18 20.89
CA LEU A 102 12.81 -1.18 21.77
C LEU A 102 13.81 -0.25 21.05
N LEU A 103 13.97 -0.40 19.73
CA LEU A 103 14.97 0.32 18.92
C LEU A 103 16.42 0.21 19.46
N LEU A 104 16.75 -0.86 20.19
CA LEU A 104 18.05 -1.04 20.84
C LEU A 104 19.21 -1.14 19.85
N TYR A 105 18.95 -1.57 18.61
CA TYR A 105 19.97 -1.63 17.55
C TYR A 105 20.55 -0.25 17.18
N LEU A 106 19.89 0.86 17.54
CA LEU A 106 20.40 2.23 17.34
C LEU A 106 21.37 2.68 18.44
N THR A 107 21.42 2.00 19.59
CA THR A 107 22.30 2.35 20.71
C THR A 107 23.78 2.58 20.32
N PRO A 108 24.43 1.71 19.51
CA PRO A 108 25.81 1.96 19.09
C PRO A 108 25.95 3.23 18.24
N LEU A 109 24.97 3.53 17.37
CA LEU A 109 24.97 4.73 16.54
C LEU A 109 24.79 6.00 17.40
N LEU A 110 23.89 5.95 18.38
CA LEU A 110 23.69 7.04 19.35
C LEU A 110 24.93 7.28 20.22
N LYS A 111 25.61 6.22 20.64
CA LYS A 111 26.87 6.31 21.38
C LYS A 111 27.97 6.95 20.51
N LEU A 112 28.05 6.59 19.23
CA LEU A 112 29.00 7.18 18.29
C LEU A 112 28.72 8.67 18.09
N GLY A 113 27.46 9.06 17.94
CA GLY A 113 27.02 10.46 17.81
C GLY A 113 27.31 11.31 19.06
N GLY A 114 27.40 10.69 20.24
CA GLY A 114 27.86 11.37 21.45
C GLY A 114 29.36 11.64 21.49
N THR A 115 30.16 10.93 20.69
CA THR A 115 31.64 11.03 20.67
C THR A 115 32.20 11.70 19.42
N GLN A 116 31.51 11.59 18.28
CA GLN A 116 32.00 12.01 16.98
C GLN A 116 30.84 12.56 16.13
N ILE A 117 31.14 13.54 15.28
CA ILE A 117 30.19 14.03 14.27
C ILE A 117 29.94 12.91 13.26
N LEU A 118 28.69 12.47 13.15
CA LEU A 118 28.29 11.41 12.24
C LEU A 118 28.51 11.82 10.79
N THR A 119 29.11 10.91 10.03
CA THR A 119 29.29 10.99 8.58
C THR A 119 28.33 10.04 7.88
N ALA A 120 28.08 10.26 6.58
CA ALA A 120 27.18 9.40 5.81
C ALA A 120 27.63 7.92 5.77
N SER A 121 28.93 7.66 5.94
CA SER A 121 29.48 6.30 6.03
C SER A 121 29.12 5.56 7.33
N ASP A 122 28.71 6.26 8.39
CA ASP A 122 28.42 5.66 9.70
C ASP A 122 27.01 5.08 9.80
N VAL A 123 26.08 5.49 8.92
CA VAL A 123 24.64 5.17 9.02
C VAL A 123 24.32 3.74 8.56
N GLY A 124 25.26 3.05 7.89
CA GLY A 124 25.03 1.73 7.33
C GLY A 124 24.05 1.73 6.15
N PRO A 125 23.91 0.60 5.43
CA PRO A 125 22.96 0.50 4.33
C PRO A 125 21.52 0.38 4.86
N PRO A 126 20.52 0.81 4.07
CA PRO A 126 19.12 0.66 4.45
C PRO A 126 18.73 -0.82 4.60
N SER A 127 17.73 -1.06 5.44
CA SER A 127 17.06 -2.35 5.61
C SER A 127 16.70 -2.97 4.26
N LYS A 128 16.82 -4.29 4.12
CA LYS A 128 16.48 -5.00 2.88
C LYS A 128 15.04 -4.71 2.42
N CYS A 129 14.12 -4.57 3.37
CA CYS A 129 12.70 -4.32 3.12
C CYS A 129 12.43 -2.94 2.51
N ASP A 130 13.25 -1.95 2.85
CA ASP A 130 13.06 -0.55 2.45
C ASP A 130 13.89 -0.16 1.21
N ARG A 131 14.57 -1.15 0.59
CA ARG A 131 15.31 -0.91 -0.64
C ARG A 131 14.34 -0.60 -1.77
N ALA A 132 14.63 0.48 -2.50
CA ALA A 132 13.84 0.92 -3.64
C ALA A 132 13.60 -0.21 -4.66
N HIS A 133 14.60 -1.06 -4.90
CA HIS A 133 14.48 -2.22 -5.79
C HIS A 133 13.36 -3.18 -5.35
N HIS A 134 13.29 -3.51 -4.06
CA HIS A 134 12.28 -4.44 -3.53
C HIS A 134 10.87 -3.85 -3.62
N CYS A 135 10.72 -2.57 -3.25
CA CYS A 135 9.45 -1.85 -3.39
C CYS A 135 9.01 -1.77 -4.86
N TYR A 136 9.92 -1.44 -5.77
CA TYR A 136 9.64 -1.35 -7.19
C TYR A 136 9.24 -2.70 -7.78
N SER A 137 10.01 -3.77 -7.53
CA SER A 137 9.72 -5.10 -8.08
C SER A 137 8.37 -5.63 -7.60
N SER A 138 8.03 -5.40 -6.32
CA SER A 138 6.74 -5.82 -5.76
C SER A 138 5.56 -5.07 -6.40
N VAL A 139 5.67 -3.75 -6.55
CA VAL A 139 4.62 -2.94 -7.20
C VAL A 139 4.52 -3.28 -8.69
N GLN A 140 5.64 -3.49 -9.38
CA GLN A 140 5.68 -3.84 -10.79
C GLN A 140 5.00 -5.19 -11.05
N GLU A 141 5.28 -6.21 -10.24
CA GLU A 141 4.65 -7.53 -10.36
C GLU A 141 3.13 -7.43 -10.23
N GLN A 142 2.64 -6.71 -9.22
CA GLN A 142 1.20 -6.52 -8.99
C GLN A 142 0.55 -5.65 -10.08
N TRP A 143 1.28 -4.66 -10.61
CA TRP A 143 0.80 -3.82 -11.70
C TRP A 143 0.57 -4.63 -12.97
N LEU A 144 1.51 -5.49 -13.35
CA LEU A 144 1.37 -6.37 -14.52
C LEU A 144 0.15 -7.28 -14.39
N LYS A 145 -0.08 -7.86 -13.21
CA LYS A 145 -1.26 -8.68 -12.91
C LYS A 145 -2.57 -7.90 -13.07
N GLU A 146 -2.64 -6.66 -12.56
CA GLU A 146 -3.86 -5.85 -12.68
C GLU A 146 -4.10 -5.36 -14.12
N VAL A 147 -3.03 -5.06 -14.87
CA VAL A 147 -3.13 -4.71 -16.31
C VAL A 147 -3.69 -5.90 -17.09
N GLU A 148 -3.17 -7.10 -16.87
CA GLU A 148 -3.67 -8.32 -17.52
C GLU A 148 -5.13 -8.61 -17.14
N ARG A 149 -5.45 -8.55 -15.85
CA ARG A 149 -6.83 -8.71 -15.35
C ARG A 149 -7.79 -7.72 -16.02
N THR A 150 -7.38 -6.44 -16.10
CA THR A 150 -8.20 -5.38 -16.70
C THR A 150 -8.37 -5.60 -18.20
N ARG A 151 -7.33 -6.05 -18.90
CA ARG A 151 -7.40 -6.41 -20.32
C ARG A 151 -8.42 -7.51 -20.57
N LEU A 152 -8.36 -8.61 -19.81
CA LEU A 152 -9.30 -9.73 -19.94
C LEU A 152 -10.74 -9.30 -19.66
N LEU A 153 -10.96 -8.48 -18.62
CA LEU A 153 -12.28 -7.93 -18.32
C LEU A 153 -12.80 -7.03 -19.44
N ASN A 154 -11.93 -6.24 -20.07
CA ASN A 154 -12.31 -5.39 -21.18
C ASN A 154 -12.66 -6.19 -22.44
N GLU A 155 -11.88 -7.22 -22.77
CA GLU A 155 -12.17 -8.12 -23.89
C GLU A 155 -13.51 -8.85 -23.68
N LYS A 156 -13.78 -9.36 -22.47
CA LYS A 156 -15.07 -9.97 -22.11
C LYS A 156 -16.22 -8.97 -22.20
N GLY A 157 -16.03 -7.76 -21.67
CA GLY A 157 -17.03 -6.69 -21.72
C GLY A 157 -17.39 -6.29 -23.16
N ARG A 158 -16.39 -6.26 -24.05
CA ARG A 158 -16.58 -5.97 -25.48
C ARG A 158 -17.43 -7.05 -26.16
N LEU A 159 -17.11 -8.33 -25.96
CA LEU A 159 -17.87 -9.45 -26.55
C LEU A 159 -19.34 -9.45 -26.08
N LEU A 160 -19.58 -9.25 -24.79
CA LEU A 160 -20.95 -9.15 -24.25
C LEU A 160 -21.73 -7.98 -24.83
N HIS A 161 -21.05 -6.87 -25.14
CA HIS A 161 -21.67 -5.72 -25.78
C HIS A 161 -22.03 -6.02 -27.25
N GLU A 162 -21.14 -6.68 -28.00
CA GLU A 162 -21.39 -7.15 -29.36
C GLU A 162 -22.57 -8.13 -29.42
N GLU A 163 -22.66 -9.07 -28.47
CA GLU A 163 -23.80 -9.99 -28.36
C GLU A 163 -25.12 -9.26 -28.06
N LYS A 164 -25.08 -8.19 -27.25
CA LYS A 164 -26.26 -7.35 -26.98
C LYS A 164 -26.71 -6.59 -28.22
N LEU A 165 -25.76 -6.08 -29.01
CA LEU A 165 -26.05 -5.40 -30.28
C LEU A 165 -26.67 -6.39 -31.30
N ALA A 166 -26.10 -7.59 -31.43
CA ALA A 166 -26.61 -8.62 -32.34
C ALA A 166 -28.05 -9.08 -32.02
N LYS A 167 -28.45 -9.03 -30.74
CA LYS A 167 -29.83 -9.35 -30.33
C LYS A 167 -30.86 -8.29 -30.71
N ILE A 168 -30.43 -7.07 -31.03
CA ILE A 168 -31.32 -5.91 -31.21
C ILE A 168 -31.62 -5.59 -32.69
N ASP A 169 -30.84 -6.13 -33.62
CA ASP A 169 -31.02 -6.00 -35.09
C ASP A 169 -32.35 -6.55 -35.64
N GLY A 170 -33.27 -7.05 -34.79
CA GLY A 170 -34.60 -7.52 -35.17
C GLY A 170 -35.79 -6.68 -34.67
N ALA A 171 -35.60 -5.61 -33.89
CA ALA A 171 -36.69 -4.82 -33.31
C ALA A 171 -36.42 -3.30 -33.39
N ASP A 172 -37.05 -2.67 -34.39
CA ASP A 172 -36.78 -1.33 -34.98
C ASP A 172 -36.70 -0.06 -34.09
N PHE A 173 -36.76 -0.10 -32.74
CA PHE A 173 -37.02 1.15 -31.98
C PHE A 173 -36.27 1.40 -30.66
N LYS A 174 -35.20 0.67 -30.31
CA LYS A 174 -34.48 0.91 -29.02
C LYS A 174 -32.95 0.90 -29.06
N SER A 175 -32.32 1.11 -30.22
CA SER A 175 -30.85 1.17 -30.33
C SER A 175 -30.21 2.36 -29.59
N GLU A 176 -30.91 3.49 -29.45
CA GLU A 176 -30.38 4.69 -28.76
C GLU A 176 -30.10 4.50 -27.26
N LYS A 177 -30.63 3.44 -26.63
CA LYS A 177 -30.39 3.18 -25.20
C LYS A 177 -29.10 2.43 -24.90
N ILE A 178 -28.45 1.85 -25.91
CA ILE A 178 -27.22 1.10 -25.71
C ILE A 178 -26.05 2.07 -25.84
N GLY A 179 -25.62 2.63 -24.71
CA GLY A 179 -24.45 3.51 -24.67
C GLY A 179 -23.19 2.85 -25.22
N GLN A 180 -22.23 3.66 -25.69
CA GLN A 180 -20.94 3.19 -26.18
C GLN A 180 -20.18 2.39 -25.11
N TYR A 181 -19.57 1.27 -25.50
CA TYR A 181 -18.69 0.52 -24.62
C TYR A 181 -17.46 1.36 -24.24
N VAL A 182 -17.31 1.64 -22.94
CA VAL A 182 -16.14 2.35 -22.39
C VAL A 182 -15.24 1.34 -21.68
N PRO A 183 -13.98 1.14 -22.13
CA PRO A 183 -13.05 0.23 -21.48
C PRO A 183 -12.68 0.73 -20.09
N LYS A 184 -12.59 -0.19 -19.12
CA LYS A 184 -12.16 0.12 -17.76
C LYS A 184 -10.65 0.30 -17.74
N VAL A 185 -10.17 1.35 -17.05
CA VAL A 185 -8.74 1.59 -16.85
C VAL A 185 -8.22 0.85 -15.61
N PRO A 186 -6.98 0.35 -15.62
CA PRO A 186 -6.38 -0.30 -14.45
C PRO A 186 -6.18 0.73 -13.32
N SER A 187 -6.47 0.34 -12.07
CA SER A 187 -6.38 1.23 -10.91
C SER A 187 -5.04 1.08 -10.19
N LEU A 188 -4.21 2.13 -10.23
CA LEU A 188 -2.92 2.16 -9.54
C LEU A 188 -3.09 2.09 -8.01
N ALA A 189 -4.13 2.74 -7.46
CA ALA A 189 -4.37 2.78 -6.02
C ALA A 189 -4.59 1.39 -5.44
N LYS A 190 -5.33 0.53 -6.15
CA LYS A 190 -5.58 -0.86 -5.76
C LYS A 190 -4.30 -1.68 -5.77
N VAL A 191 -3.46 -1.51 -6.80
CA VAL A 191 -2.16 -2.18 -6.91
C VAL A 191 -1.24 -1.79 -5.77
N LEU A 192 -1.15 -0.50 -5.45
CA LEU A 192 -0.35 -0.02 -4.32
C LEU A 192 -0.84 -0.61 -3.00
N TRP A 193 -2.16 -0.66 -2.80
CA TRP A 193 -2.75 -1.24 -1.59
C TRP A 193 -2.42 -2.72 -1.40
N HIS A 194 -2.43 -3.50 -2.49
CA HIS A 194 -2.02 -4.89 -2.46
C HIS A 194 -0.51 -5.07 -2.28
N ALA A 195 0.32 -4.24 -2.94
CA ALA A 195 1.77 -4.33 -2.88
C ALA A 195 2.34 -4.01 -1.49
N PHE A 196 1.83 -2.98 -0.81
CA PHE A 196 2.31 -2.62 0.53
C PHE A 196 1.73 -3.51 1.65
N GLY A 197 0.72 -4.33 1.32
CA GLY A 197 0.12 -5.29 2.24
C GLY A 197 -0.89 -4.65 3.20
N TYR A 198 -2.17 -4.94 2.96
CA TYR A 198 -3.29 -4.52 3.80
C TYR A 198 -3.13 -4.86 5.29
N TRP A 199 -2.44 -5.96 5.57
CA TRP A 199 -2.19 -6.42 6.94
C TRP A 199 -1.45 -5.39 7.80
N ARG A 200 -0.51 -4.62 7.23
CA ARG A 200 0.24 -3.61 7.97
C ARG A 200 -0.66 -2.46 8.43
N ILE A 201 -1.57 -2.03 7.56
CA ILE A 201 -2.53 -0.96 7.86
C ILE A 201 -3.52 -1.44 8.93
N TRP A 202 -4.05 -2.66 8.79
CA TRP A 202 -4.93 -3.24 9.81
C TRP A 202 -4.25 -3.38 11.15
N TYR A 203 -3.02 -3.84 11.18
CA TYR A 203 -2.25 -3.95 12.40
C TYR A 203 -2.06 -2.59 13.07
N ALA A 204 -1.77 -1.53 12.30
CA ALA A 204 -1.68 -0.17 12.81
C ALA A 204 -3.02 0.35 13.39
N ILE A 205 -4.13 0.11 12.69
CA ILE A 205 -5.47 0.48 13.17
C ILE A 205 -5.82 -0.28 14.45
N LEU A 206 -5.52 -1.58 14.51
CA LEU A 206 -5.74 -2.42 15.68
C LEU A 206 -4.93 -1.91 16.88
N LEU A 207 -3.63 -1.66 16.70
CA LEU A 207 -2.78 -1.09 17.75
C LEU A 207 -3.26 0.29 18.20
N TYR A 208 -3.77 1.11 17.28
CA TYR A 208 -4.37 2.40 17.60
C TYR A 208 -5.63 2.24 18.46
N ILE A 209 -6.53 1.32 18.11
CA ILE A 209 -7.74 1.03 18.92
C ILE A 209 -7.34 0.51 20.30
N ILE A 210 -6.36 -0.41 20.38
CA ILE A 210 -5.84 -0.92 21.66
C ILE A 210 -5.30 0.25 22.49
N SER A 211 -4.45 1.11 21.89
CA SER A 211 -3.92 2.30 22.56
C SER A 211 -5.04 3.22 23.07
N ALA A 212 -6.07 3.46 22.27
CA ALA A 212 -7.22 4.28 22.66
C ALA A 212 -8.03 3.64 23.80
N LEU A 213 -8.23 2.32 23.79
CA LEU A 213 -8.87 1.59 24.90
C LEU A 213 -8.04 1.66 26.18
N LEU A 214 -6.72 1.53 26.04
CA LEU A 214 -5.77 1.64 27.14
C LEU A 214 -5.85 3.02 27.82
N GLN A 215 -6.12 4.10 27.08
CA GLN A 215 -6.30 5.43 27.67
C GLN A 215 -7.50 5.55 28.63
N PHE A 216 -8.52 4.70 28.51
CA PHE A 216 -9.66 4.67 29.44
C PHE A 216 -9.39 3.85 30.70
N LEU A 217 -8.36 3.00 30.68
CA LEU A 217 -8.04 2.09 31.76
C LEU A 217 -7.76 2.82 33.09
N PRO A 218 -7.01 3.95 33.14
CA PRO A 218 -6.84 4.71 34.38
C PRO A 218 -8.16 5.22 34.98
N VAL A 219 -9.12 5.61 34.14
CA VAL A 219 -10.43 6.13 34.60
C VAL A 219 -11.27 5.01 35.20
N LEU A 220 -11.26 3.83 34.58
CA LEU A 220 -11.96 2.66 35.09
C LEU A 220 -11.38 2.19 36.42
N ILE A 221 -10.05 2.07 36.52
CA ILE A 221 -9.37 1.70 37.77
C ILE A 221 -9.71 2.68 38.89
N LEU A 222 -9.73 3.98 38.62
CA LEU A 222 -10.04 4.98 39.64
C LEU A 222 -11.47 4.82 40.17
N ASN A 223 -12.44 4.58 39.29
CA ASN A 223 -13.84 4.36 39.67
C ASN A 223 -14.00 3.09 40.51
N ASP A 224 -13.33 2.00 40.12
CA ASP A 224 -13.40 0.74 40.85
C ASP A 224 -12.69 0.83 42.21
N LEU A 225 -11.57 1.55 42.32
CA LEU A 225 -10.92 1.85 43.60
C LEU A 225 -11.83 2.67 44.53
N VAL A 226 -12.50 3.69 44.00
CA VAL A 226 -13.44 4.50 44.80
C VAL A 226 -14.59 3.62 45.30
N ARG A 227 -15.17 2.77 44.45
CA ARG A 227 -16.24 1.84 44.84
C ARG A 227 -15.77 0.81 45.86
N TYR A 228 -14.56 0.29 45.69
CA TYR A 228 -13.93 -0.63 46.63
C TYR A 228 -13.86 -0.02 48.05
N PHE A 229 -13.42 1.23 48.16
CA PHE A 229 -13.37 1.93 49.44
C PHE A 229 -14.75 2.27 50.01
N GLN A 230 -15.77 2.44 49.18
CA GLN A 230 -17.14 2.73 49.63
C GLN A 230 -17.87 1.49 50.19
N MET A 231 -17.56 0.28 49.70
CA MET A 231 -18.36 -0.90 50.05
C MET A 231 -18.10 -1.44 51.46
N GLY A 232 -16.94 -1.19 52.07
CA GLY A 232 -16.65 -1.43 53.50
C GLY A 232 -16.74 -2.89 54.01
N SER A 233 -17.43 -3.78 53.29
CA SER A 233 -17.69 -5.17 53.68
C SER A 233 -17.07 -6.15 52.67
N PRO A 234 -16.31 -7.16 53.16
CA PRO A 234 -15.56 -8.07 52.31
C PRO A 234 -16.43 -9.07 51.53
N ASP A 235 -17.72 -9.18 51.86
CA ASP A 235 -18.60 -10.17 51.21
C ASP A 235 -19.05 -9.73 49.80
N ASN A 236 -18.85 -8.46 49.43
CA ASN A 236 -19.28 -7.89 48.15
C ASN A 236 -18.20 -7.93 47.04
N PHE A 237 -17.04 -8.55 47.27
CA PHE A 237 -15.94 -8.55 46.30
C PHE A 237 -16.24 -9.27 44.98
N ASN A 238 -17.24 -10.15 44.95
CA ASN A 238 -17.64 -10.85 43.72
C ASN A 238 -18.34 -9.93 42.69
N ALA A 239 -18.72 -8.70 43.08
CA ALA A 239 -19.34 -7.74 42.17
C ALA A 239 -18.33 -6.90 41.37
N LEU A 240 -17.02 -6.97 41.69
CA LEU A 240 -15.99 -6.28 40.92
C LEU A 240 -15.58 -7.11 39.71
N LEU A 241 -15.37 -6.44 38.57
CA LEU A 241 -15.05 -7.07 37.30
C LEU A 241 -13.61 -7.61 37.28
N PHE A 242 -12.72 -7.03 38.11
CA PHE A 242 -11.35 -7.48 38.34
C PHE A 242 -11.01 -7.49 39.82
N HIS A 243 -10.06 -8.35 40.19
CA HIS A 243 -9.52 -8.37 41.55
C HIS A 243 -8.71 -7.08 41.78
N PRO A 244 -8.87 -6.37 42.91
CA PRO A 244 -8.29 -5.03 43.13
C PRO A 244 -6.75 -5.02 43.04
N TRP A 245 -6.08 -6.14 43.34
CA TRP A 245 -4.64 -6.27 43.15
C TRP A 245 -4.22 -6.32 41.68
N GLY A 246 -5.07 -6.84 40.80
CA GLY A 246 -4.86 -6.80 39.35
C GLY A 246 -4.86 -5.36 38.82
N ASP A 247 -5.77 -4.53 39.33
CA ASP A 247 -5.84 -3.11 38.96
C ASP A 247 -4.59 -2.34 39.44
N VAL A 248 -4.12 -2.61 40.66
CA VAL A 248 -2.89 -1.99 41.18
C VAL A 248 -1.68 -2.37 40.33
N VAL A 249 -1.54 -3.65 39.95
CA VAL A 249 -0.45 -4.10 39.06
C VAL A 249 -0.58 -3.49 37.68
N GLY A 250 -1.80 -3.42 37.13
CA GLY A 250 -2.10 -2.75 35.87
C GLY A 250 -1.66 -1.29 35.87
N LEU A 251 -1.91 -0.56 36.96
CA LEU A 251 -1.54 0.85 37.11
C LEU A 251 -0.02 1.08 37.14
N PHE A 252 0.77 0.11 37.60
CA PHE A 252 2.24 0.18 37.59
C PHE A 252 2.86 -0.23 36.25
N ILE A 253 2.27 -1.18 35.53
CA ILE A 253 2.77 -1.64 34.24
C ILE A 253 2.40 -0.65 33.12
N PHE A 254 1.23 -0.01 33.22
CA PHE A 254 0.71 0.91 32.21
C PHE A 254 1.65 2.08 31.83
N PRO A 255 2.29 2.81 32.75
CA PRO A 255 3.21 3.89 32.37
C PRO A 255 4.55 3.41 31.77
N LEU A 256 4.79 2.10 31.72
CA LEU A 256 6.00 1.50 31.16
C LEU A 256 5.80 0.94 29.73
N ILE A 257 4.56 0.90 29.23
CA ILE A 257 4.19 0.43 27.88
C ILE A 257 3.78 1.63 27.03
#